data_AF-A0A0B7H3B8-F1
#
_entry.id   AF-A0A0B7H3B8-F1
#
_cell.length_a   1.000
_cell.length_b   1.000
_cell.length_c   1.000
_cell.angle_alpha   90.00
_cell.angle_beta   90.00
_cell.angle_gamma   90.00
#
_symmetry.space_group_name_H-M   'P 1'
#
loop_
_entity.id
_entity.type
_entity.pdbx_description
1 polymer ?
#
loop_
_entity_poly.entity_id
_entity_poly.type
_entity_poly.pdbx_seq_one_letter_code
_entity_poly.pdbx_strand_id
1 'polypeptide(L)'
;MKCPDCGKSLNLGRNKSKKREKLLTCNTYRRYGKSLCSQHRIYYDTLYEIVLKDIRKNAEIALKDEKEIIKALEKSREVDNEEEQKFIMDKIYEDQIRVEDLTKKIEKLYDDWLDNKISESNFQKILEKSQKEQDYLNQRIEDNQKLIVKEDLEDINVKKWFELIKKHRDIKKLDKETLNELISKIYVHEKEVVNGEITQTIDIYYNFIGNTDTLQVFYNL
;
A
#
# COMPACT_ATOMS: atom_id res chain seq x y z
N MET A 1 7.19 -12.48 -5.68
CA MET A 1 8.56 -12.47 -6.22
C MET A 1 8.68 -11.53 -7.40
N LYS A 2 9.26 -10.35 -7.19
CA LYS A 2 9.33 -9.25 -8.16
C LYS A 2 10.73 -8.64 -8.18
N CYS A 3 11.13 -8.14 -9.34
CA CYS A 3 12.29 -7.29 -9.52
C CYS A 3 11.90 -5.85 -9.18
N PRO A 4 12.65 -5.13 -8.33
CA PRO A 4 12.37 -3.73 -8.01
C PRO A 4 12.58 -2.83 -9.23
N ASP A 5 13.67 -3.03 -9.99
CA ASP A 5 14.06 -2.15 -11.10
C ASP A 5 13.08 -2.19 -12.27
N CYS A 6 12.64 -3.38 -12.68
CA CYS A 6 11.81 -3.53 -13.88
C CYS A 6 10.36 -3.94 -13.57
N GLY A 7 10.00 -4.14 -12.30
CA GLY A 7 8.66 -4.54 -11.84
C GLY A 7 8.18 -5.94 -12.27
N LYS A 8 8.95 -6.68 -13.08
CA LYS A 8 8.57 -8.01 -13.59
C LYS A 8 8.89 -9.11 -12.59
N SER A 9 8.24 -10.27 -12.74
CA SER A 9 8.43 -11.42 -11.85
C SER A 9 9.81 -12.08 -12.03
N LEU A 10 10.31 -12.69 -10.96
CA LEU A 10 11.45 -13.60 -11.03
C LEU A 10 10.95 -15.02 -11.39
N ASN A 11 11.64 -15.69 -12.30
CA ASN A 11 11.30 -17.04 -12.75
C ASN A 11 12.22 -18.08 -12.11
N LEU A 12 11.64 -19.19 -11.70
CA LEU A 12 12.39 -20.35 -11.20
C LEU A 12 13.15 -21.03 -12.35
N GLY A 13 14.41 -21.31 -12.11
CA GLY A 13 15.27 -22.11 -12.96
C GLY A 13 16.19 -22.99 -12.10
N ARG A 14 17.07 -23.74 -12.77
CA ARG A 14 18.14 -24.50 -12.13
C ARG A 14 19.48 -24.04 -12.67
N ASN A 15 20.49 -23.95 -11.80
CA ASN A 15 21.84 -23.68 -12.24
C ASN A 15 22.45 -24.91 -12.96
N LYS A 16 23.59 -24.70 -13.63
CA LYS A 16 24.33 -25.77 -14.34
C LYS A 16 25.25 -26.57 -13.42
N SER A 17 25.20 -26.37 -12.10
CA SER A 17 26.02 -27.13 -11.16
C SER A 17 25.61 -28.61 -11.15
N LYS A 18 26.49 -29.48 -10.63
CA LYS A 18 26.19 -30.91 -10.45
C LYS A 18 24.92 -31.14 -9.60
N LYS A 19 24.68 -30.27 -8.61
CA LYS A 19 23.51 -30.34 -7.70
C LYS A 19 22.24 -29.73 -8.30
N ARG A 20 22.32 -29.03 -9.45
CA ARG A 20 21.20 -28.38 -10.16
C ARG A 20 20.31 -27.55 -9.22
N GLU A 21 20.94 -26.70 -8.42
CA GLU A 21 20.29 -25.89 -7.39
C GLU A 21 19.23 -24.97 -7.99
N LYS A 22 18.12 -24.81 -7.26
CA LYS A 22 16.99 -23.97 -7.64
C LYS A 22 17.33 -22.51 -7.44
N LEU A 23 16.99 -21.70 -8.44
CA LEU A 23 17.36 -20.30 -8.43
C LEU A 23 16.30 -19.45 -9.12
N LEU A 24 16.08 -18.27 -8.58
CA LEU A 24 15.14 -17.28 -9.06
C LEU A 24 15.93 -16.18 -9.78
N THR A 25 15.48 -15.76 -10.97
CA THR A 25 16.15 -14.74 -11.78
C THR A 25 15.12 -13.85 -12.46
N CYS A 26 15.41 -12.56 -12.60
CA CYS A 26 14.53 -11.62 -13.28
C CYS A 26 14.17 -12.10 -14.69
N ASN A 27 12.87 -12.10 -15.02
CA ASN A 27 12.39 -12.50 -16.33
C ASN A 27 12.85 -11.54 -17.44
N THR A 28 12.92 -10.23 -17.17
CA THR A 28 13.38 -9.23 -18.15
C THR A 28 14.84 -9.48 -18.52
N TYR A 29 15.73 -9.65 -17.54
CA TYR A 29 17.11 -10.03 -17.80
C TYR A 29 17.20 -11.35 -18.57
N ARG A 30 16.43 -12.38 -18.17
CA ARG A 30 16.49 -13.68 -18.82
C ARG A 30 16.08 -13.64 -20.29
N ARG A 31 15.17 -12.74 -20.67
CA ARG A 31 14.67 -12.61 -22.05
C ARG A 31 15.49 -11.64 -22.90
N TYR A 32 15.94 -10.53 -22.32
CA TYR A 32 16.50 -9.41 -23.08
C TYR A 32 17.94 -9.05 -22.68
N GLY A 33 18.48 -9.67 -21.63
CA GLY A 33 19.84 -9.47 -21.16
C GLY A 33 20.04 -8.22 -20.30
N LYS A 34 21.32 -7.89 -20.05
CA LYS A 34 21.76 -6.83 -19.13
C LYS A 34 21.37 -5.41 -19.60
N SER A 35 21.06 -5.23 -20.88
CA SER A 35 20.67 -3.93 -21.44
C SER A 35 19.36 -3.38 -20.87
N LEU A 36 18.46 -4.25 -20.38
CA LEU A 36 17.16 -3.83 -19.85
C LEU A 36 16.97 -4.09 -18.35
N CYS A 37 17.76 -4.98 -17.74
CA CYS A 37 17.73 -5.25 -16.31
C CYS A 37 18.96 -6.08 -15.91
N SER A 38 19.44 -5.95 -14.67
CA SER A 38 20.43 -6.88 -14.11
C SER A 38 19.78 -8.21 -13.67
N GLN A 39 20.59 -9.17 -13.22
CA GLN A 39 20.12 -10.54 -13.04
C GLN A 39 19.01 -10.66 -11.99
N HIS A 40 19.05 -9.84 -10.94
CA HIS A 40 18.23 -9.91 -9.73
C HIS A 40 18.00 -11.36 -9.35
N ARG A 41 19.09 -11.99 -8.92
CA ARG A 41 19.20 -13.44 -8.79
C ARG A 41 19.40 -13.80 -7.33
N ILE A 42 18.63 -14.78 -6.86
CA ILE A 42 18.76 -15.35 -5.53
C ILE A 42 18.47 -16.85 -5.56
N TYR A 43 19.17 -17.62 -4.74
CA TYR A 43 18.89 -19.04 -4.55
C TYR A 43 17.54 -19.23 -3.88
N TYR A 44 16.78 -20.22 -4.34
CA TYR A 44 15.44 -20.47 -3.81
C TYR A 44 15.49 -20.85 -2.33
N ASP A 45 16.39 -21.76 -1.96
CA ASP A 45 16.48 -22.25 -0.58
C ASP A 45 16.93 -21.13 0.38
N THR A 46 17.89 -20.29 -0.03
CA THR A 46 18.29 -19.09 0.74
C THR A 46 17.12 -18.15 0.96
N LEU A 47 16.38 -17.80 -0.09
CA LEU A 47 15.22 -16.93 0.06
C LEU A 47 14.15 -17.58 0.95
N TYR A 48 13.89 -18.87 0.78
CA TYR A 48 12.92 -19.60 1.56
C TYR A 48 13.22 -19.54 3.06
N GLU A 49 14.48 -19.75 3.45
CA GLU A 49 14.93 -19.66 4.83
C GLU A 49 14.79 -18.25 5.40
N ILE A 50 15.13 -17.22 4.61
CA ILE A 50 15.00 -15.82 5.02
C ILE A 50 13.54 -15.47 5.31
N VAL A 51 12.64 -15.81 4.38
CA VAL A 51 11.20 -15.54 4.53
C VAL A 51 10.63 -16.30 5.72
N LEU A 52 11.03 -17.57 5.90
CA LEU A 52 10.59 -18.38 7.04
C LEU A 52 11.05 -17.79 8.38
N LYS A 53 12.31 -17.34 8.45
CA LYS A 53 12.87 -16.72 9.64
C LYS A 53 12.17 -15.39 9.96
N ASP A 54 11.90 -14.58 8.93
CA ASP A 54 11.21 -13.30 9.08
C ASP A 54 9.77 -13.48 9.61
N ILE A 55 9.01 -14.42 9.03
CA ILE A 55 7.67 -14.76 9.53
C ILE A 55 7.71 -15.18 11.01
N ARG A 56 8.67 -16.03 11.40
CA ARG A 56 8.80 -16.45 12.81
C ARG A 56 9.15 -15.29 13.73
N LYS A 57 10.09 -14.43 13.32
CA LYS A 57 10.47 -13.21 14.06
C LYS A 57 9.25 -12.33 14.29
N ASN A 58 8.50 -12.03 13.23
CA ASN A 58 7.33 -11.17 13.32
C ASN A 58 6.18 -11.83 14.10
N ALA A 59 6.01 -13.15 14.02
CA ALA A 59 5.06 -13.88 14.86
C ALA A 59 5.42 -13.84 16.35
N GLU A 60 6.72 -13.87 16.70
CA GLU A 60 7.16 -13.72 18.10
C GLU A 60 6.95 -12.31 18.63
N ILE A 61 7.21 -11.28 17.82
CA ILE A 61 6.93 -9.88 18.16
C ILE A 61 5.43 -9.70 18.36
N ALA A 62 4.62 -10.22 17.42
CA ALA A 62 3.17 -10.16 17.51
C ALA A 62 2.62 -10.73 18.82
N LEU A 63 3.14 -11.86 19.30
CA LEU A 63 2.67 -12.47 20.55
C LEU A 63 3.05 -11.69 21.81
N LYS A 64 4.16 -10.96 21.80
CA LYS A 64 4.60 -10.16 22.95
C LYS A 64 3.86 -8.82 23.01
N ASP A 65 3.66 -8.22 21.85
CA ASP A 65 3.28 -6.81 21.76
C ASP A 65 1.82 -6.61 21.33
N GLU A 66 1.06 -7.66 21.00
CA GLU A 66 -0.35 -7.54 20.54
C GLU A 66 -1.19 -6.67 21.49
N LYS A 67 -1.07 -6.85 22.82
CA LYS A 67 -1.82 -6.04 23.79
C LYS A 67 -1.31 -4.60 23.90
N GLU A 68 -0.01 -4.37 23.76
CA GLU A 68 0.58 -3.03 23.84
C GLU A 68 0.33 -2.25 22.55
N ILE A 69 0.35 -2.91 21.40
CA ILE A 69 0.10 -2.31 20.09
C ILE A 69 -1.39 -2.12 19.85
N ILE A 70 -2.27 -3.05 20.24
CA ILE A 70 -3.73 -2.79 20.24
C ILE A 70 -4.04 -1.61 21.13
N LYS A 71 -3.43 -1.52 22.33
CA LYS A 71 -3.57 -0.33 23.18
C LYS A 71 -2.96 0.92 22.56
N ALA A 72 -1.84 0.81 21.86
CA ALA A 72 -1.23 1.94 21.17
C ALA A 72 -2.06 2.41 19.98
N LEU A 73 -2.75 1.50 19.28
CA LEU A 73 -3.72 1.81 18.21
C LEU A 73 -5.01 2.41 18.79
N GLU A 74 -5.51 1.87 19.91
CA GLU A 74 -6.64 2.46 20.62
C GLU A 74 -6.29 3.84 21.19
N LYS A 75 -5.06 4.02 21.66
CA LYS A 75 -4.55 5.30 22.14
C LYS A 75 -4.20 6.25 21.00
N SER A 76 -3.70 5.78 19.86
CA SER A 76 -3.51 6.62 18.67
C SER A 76 -4.85 7.04 18.11
N ARG A 77 -5.91 6.24 18.24
CA ARG A 77 -7.27 6.70 17.97
C ARG A 77 -7.72 7.83 18.91
N GLU A 78 -7.25 7.85 20.16
CA GLU A 78 -7.47 8.97 21.08
C GLU A 78 -6.51 10.16 20.85
N VAL A 79 -5.30 9.92 20.30
CA VAL A 79 -4.18 10.90 20.23
C VAL A 79 -3.96 11.48 18.84
N ASP A 80 -4.19 10.74 17.76
CA ASP A 80 -4.18 11.19 16.35
C ASP A 80 -5.51 11.91 15.99
N ASN A 81 -5.97 12.71 16.95
CA ASN A 81 -6.91 13.80 16.85
C ASN A 81 -8.35 13.44 16.47
N GLU A 82 -9.17 13.18 17.49
CA GLU A 82 -10.61 13.53 17.43
C GLU A 82 -10.82 14.92 16.82
N GLU A 83 -9.91 15.88 17.09
CA GLU A 83 -9.95 17.23 16.54
C GLU A 83 -9.72 17.29 15.01
N GLU A 84 -8.91 16.41 14.44
CA GLU A 84 -8.56 16.39 13.02
C GLU A 84 -9.62 15.63 12.24
N GLN A 85 -10.07 14.48 12.75
CA GLN A 85 -11.23 13.79 12.21
C GLN A 85 -12.48 14.67 12.28
N LYS A 86 -12.69 15.37 13.40
CA LYS A 86 -13.78 16.36 13.53
C LYS A 86 -13.59 17.52 12.57
N PHE A 87 -12.38 18.05 12.40
CA PHE A 87 -12.10 19.11 11.43
C PHE A 87 -12.41 18.67 10.00
N ILE A 88 -12.01 17.46 9.61
CA ILE A 88 -12.31 16.91 8.27
C ILE A 88 -13.82 16.68 8.11
N MET A 89 -14.50 16.17 9.13
CA MET A 89 -15.97 16.02 9.12
C MET A 89 -16.71 17.35 9.03
N ASP A 90 -16.27 18.36 9.79
CA ASP A 90 -16.81 19.72 9.75
C ASP A 90 -16.60 20.33 8.35
N LYS A 91 -15.44 20.09 7.71
CA LYS A 91 -15.17 20.52 6.33
C LYS A 91 -16.06 19.83 5.31
N ILE A 92 -16.29 18.52 5.44
CA ILE A 92 -17.24 17.79 4.60
C ILE A 92 -18.64 18.39 4.75
N TYR A 93 -19.07 18.67 5.97
CA TYR A 93 -20.39 19.24 6.26
C TYR A 93 -20.55 20.65 5.69
N GLU A 94 -19.56 21.53 5.87
CA GLU A 94 -19.52 22.87 5.27
C GLU A 94 -19.63 22.81 3.73
N ASP A 95 -18.92 21.88 3.10
CA ASP A 95 -18.93 21.70 1.65
C ASP A 95 -20.27 21.18 1.14
N GLN A 96 -20.89 20.24 1.86
CA GLN A 96 -22.23 19.74 1.55
C GLN A 96 -23.28 20.85 1.60
N ILE A 97 -23.25 21.68 2.65
CA ILE A 97 -24.12 22.86 2.75
C ILE A 97 -23.88 23.78 1.55
N ARG A 98 -22.62 24.06 1.22
CA ARG A 98 -22.29 24.97 0.11
C ARG A 98 -22.76 24.44 -1.24
N VAL A 99 -22.63 23.13 -1.48
CA VAL A 99 -23.14 22.47 -2.68
C VAL A 99 -24.66 22.58 -2.76
N GLU A 100 -25.39 22.35 -1.66
CA GLU A 100 -26.84 22.47 -1.61
C GLU A 100 -27.31 23.92 -1.87
N ASP A 101 -26.62 24.91 -1.30
CA ASP A 101 -26.86 26.32 -1.55
C ASP A 101 -26.62 26.71 -3.02
N LEU A 102 -25.57 26.16 -3.63
CA LEU A 102 -25.30 26.35 -5.06
C LEU A 102 -26.42 25.73 -5.91
N THR A 103 -26.90 24.54 -5.57
CA THR A 103 -28.02 23.89 -6.27
C THR A 103 -29.27 24.77 -6.23
N LYS A 104 -29.68 25.25 -5.05
CA LYS A 104 -30.83 26.17 -4.91
C LYS A 104 -30.66 27.46 -5.69
N LYS A 105 -29.43 28.00 -5.75
CA LYS A 105 -29.11 29.19 -6.54
C LYS A 105 -29.23 28.92 -8.04
N ILE A 106 -28.77 27.77 -8.51
CA ILE A 106 -28.87 27.35 -9.91
C ILE A 106 -30.33 27.16 -10.33
N GLU A 107 -31.15 26.52 -9.50
CA GLU A 107 -32.60 26.37 -9.74
C GLU A 107 -33.27 27.74 -9.89
N LYS A 108 -33.02 28.65 -8.95
CA LYS A 108 -33.56 30.01 -9.03
C LYS A 108 -33.03 30.79 -10.25
N LEU A 109 -31.75 30.62 -10.58
CA LEU A 109 -31.13 31.25 -11.76
C LEU A 109 -31.82 30.79 -13.06
N TYR A 110 -32.24 29.53 -13.11
CA TYR A 110 -33.00 28.97 -14.23
C TYR A 110 -34.39 29.60 -14.34
N ASP A 111 -35.12 29.72 -13.22
CA ASP A 111 -36.42 30.39 -13.19
C ASP A 111 -36.33 31.87 -13.62
N ASP A 112 -35.34 32.60 -13.09
CA ASP A 112 -35.14 34.02 -13.43
C ASP A 112 -34.73 34.22 -14.92
N TRP A 113 -34.10 33.21 -15.54
CA TRP A 113 -33.83 33.22 -16.98
C TRP A 113 -35.11 32.98 -17.81
N LEU A 114 -35.95 32.02 -17.42
CA LEU A 114 -37.25 31.78 -18.06
C LEU A 114 -38.18 32.99 -17.97
N ASP A 115 -38.12 33.72 -16.84
CA ASP A 115 -38.85 34.97 -16.61
C ASP A 115 -38.26 36.17 -17.39
N ASN A 116 -37.21 35.97 -18.19
CA ASN A 116 -36.47 37.01 -18.92
C ASN A 116 -35.89 38.12 -18.02
N LYS A 117 -35.67 37.86 -16.73
CA LYS A 117 -35.05 38.82 -15.79
C LYS A 117 -33.53 38.91 -15.97
N ILE A 118 -32.92 37.89 -16.55
CA ILE A 118 -31.49 37.83 -16.86
C ILE A 118 -31.26 37.45 -18.32
N SER A 119 -30.21 37.98 -18.93
CA SER A 119 -29.81 37.59 -20.28
C SER A 119 -29.22 36.18 -20.30
N GLU A 120 -29.36 35.48 -21.42
CA GLU A 120 -28.78 34.14 -21.62
C GLU A 120 -27.26 34.12 -21.38
N SER A 121 -26.54 35.15 -21.83
CA SER A 121 -25.09 35.26 -21.61
C SER A 121 -24.73 35.33 -20.11
N ASN A 122 -25.52 36.04 -19.30
CA ASN A 122 -25.31 36.11 -17.86
C ASN A 122 -25.71 34.80 -17.18
N PHE A 123 -26.81 34.17 -17.60
CA PHE A 123 -27.22 32.85 -17.14
C PHE A 123 -26.10 31.82 -17.33
N GLN A 124 -25.59 31.68 -18.57
CA GLN A 124 -24.53 30.74 -18.90
C GLN A 124 -23.28 30.99 -18.06
N LYS A 125 -22.86 32.25 -17.89
CA LYS A 125 -21.66 32.61 -17.12
C LYS A 125 -21.80 32.26 -15.63
N ILE A 126 -22.95 32.53 -15.01
CA ILE A 126 -23.18 32.24 -13.59
C ILE A 126 -23.35 30.74 -13.38
N LEU A 127 -24.05 30.05 -14.29
CA LEU A 127 -24.20 28.60 -14.28
C LEU A 127 -22.85 27.90 -14.38
N GLU A 128 -22.01 28.27 -15.35
CA GLU A 128 -20.68 27.68 -15.54
C GLU A 128 -19.80 27.87 -14.29
N LYS A 129 -19.82 29.07 -13.69
CA LYS A 129 -19.08 29.33 -12.45
C LYS A 129 -19.58 28.48 -11.29
N SER A 130 -20.91 28.37 -11.14
CA SER A 130 -21.54 27.63 -10.04
C SER A 130 -21.29 26.13 -10.19
N GLN A 131 -21.36 25.60 -11.41
CA GLN A 131 -21.08 24.19 -11.70
C GLN A 131 -19.61 23.85 -11.41
N LYS A 132 -18.66 24.70 -11.85
CA LYS A 132 -17.23 24.50 -11.52
C LYS A 132 -16.97 24.47 -10.03
N GLU A 133 -17.65 25.32 -9.25
CA GLU A 133 -17.54 25.32 -7.80
C GLU A 133 -18.13 24.03 -7.20
N GLN A 134 -19.30 23.57 -7.67
CA GLN A 134 -19.89 22.30 -7.24
C GLN A 134 -18.99 21.10 -7.54
N ASP A 135 -18.42 21.03 -8.75
CA ASP A 135 -17.53 19.93 -9.14
C ASP A 135 -16.29 19.88 -8.24
N TYR A 136 -15.69 21.04 -7.98
CA TYR A 136 -14.55 21.16 -7.07
C TYR A 136 -14.90 20.73 -5.63
N LEU A 137 -16.04 21.19 -5.10
CA LEU A 137 -16.49 20.85 -3.74
C LEU A 137 -16.83 19.36 -3.62
N ASN A 138 -17.50 18.78 -4.62
CA ASN A 138 -17.81 17.35 -4.64
C ASN A 138 -16.55 16.48 -4.68
N GLN A 139 -15.55 16.86 -5.48
CA GLN A 139 -14.26 16.17 -5.49
C GLN A 139 -13.58 16.24 -4.11
N ARG A 140 -13.60 17.42 -3.47
CA ARG A 140 -13.02 17.61 -2.15
C ARG A 140 -13.74 16.80 -1.06
N ILE A 141 -15.07 16.72 -1.12
CA ILE A 141 -15.88 15.86 -0.26
C ILE A 141 -15.45 14.40 -0.43
N GLU A 142 -15.34 13.92 -1.67
CA GLU A 142 -14.96 12.54 -1.96
C GLU A 142 -13.54 12.22 -1.45
N ASP A 143 -12.59 13.13 -1.65
CA ASP A 143 -11.21 12.95 -1.21
C ASP A 143 -11.11 12.94 0.32
N ASN A 144 -11.82 13.86 1.01
CA ASN A 144 -11.87 13.90 2.48
C ASN A 144 -12.55 12.64 3.05
N GLN A 145 -13.62 12.14 2.43
CA GLN A 145 -14.26 10.89 2.84
C GLN A 145 -13.32 9.68 2.68
N LYS A 146 -12.51 9.64 1.61
CA LYS A 146 -11.51 8.59 1.42
C LYS A 146 -10.44 8.60 2.50
N LEU A 147 -10.03 9.77 3.00
CA LEU A 147 -9.05 9.87 4.09
C LEU A 147 -9.58 9.20 5.36
N ILE A 148 -10.81 9.53 5.76
CA ILE A 148 -11.46 8.96 6.95
C ILE A 148 -11.57 7.43 6.83
N VAL A 149 -12.04 6.93 5.68
CA VAL A 149 -12.18 5.48 5.45
C VAL A 149 -10.82 4.77 5.42
N LYS A 150 -9.78 5.43 4.90
CA LYS A 150 -8.44 4.85 4.79
C LYS A 150 -7.83 4.62 6.17
N GLU A 151 -7.95 5.57 7.10
CA GLU A 151 -7.47 5.43 8.48
C GLU A 151 -8.14 4.23 9.18
N ASP A 152 -9.47 4.15 9.13
CA ASP A 152 -10.21 3.01 9.70
C ASP A 152 -9.79 1.66 9.10
N LEU A 153 -9.53 1.64 7.78
CA LEU A 153 -9.08 0.42 7.09
C LEU A 153 -7.65 0.03 7.47
N GLU A 154 -6.74 0.99 7.66
CA GLU A 154 -5.37 0.74 8.09
C GLU A 154 -5.34 0.11 9.49
N ASP A 155 -6.15 0.59 10.42
CA ASP A 155 -6.31 0.01 11.76
C ASP A 155 -6.83 -1.43 11.73
N ILE A 156 -7.89 -1.66 10.95
CA ILE A 156 -8.46 -3.01 10.76
C ILE A 156 -7.41 -3.93 10.14
N ASN A 157 -6.61 -3.43 9.20
CA ASN A 157 -5.57 -4.19 8.53
C ASN A 157 -4.44 -4.56 9.49
N VAL A 158 -4.00 -3.66 10.37
CA VAL A 158 -3.00 -3.97 11.39
C VAL A 158 -3.51 -5.07 12.32
N LYS A 159 -4.75 -4.95 12.85
CA LYS A 159 -5.35 -6.00 13.69
C LYS A 159 -5.44 -7.35 12.97
N LYS A 160 -5.89 -7.37 11.72
CA LYS A 160 -5.95 -8.57 10.89
C LYS A 160 -4.57 -9.21 10.70
N TRP A 161 -3.53 -8.40 10.48
CA TRP A 161 -2.17 -8.91 10.34
C TRP A 161 -1.67 -9.59 11.62
N PHE A 162 -1.87 -8.98 12.80
CA PHE A 162 -1.50 -9.59 14.09
C PHE A 162 -2.18 -10.95 14.29
N GLU A 163 -3.51 -10.99 14.07
CA GLU A 163 -4.32 -12.21 14.18
C GLU A 163 -3.85 -13.31 13.23
N LEU A 164 -3.37 -12.92 12.05
CA LEU A 164 -2.85 -13.84 11.05
C LEU A 164 -1.48 -14.38 11.46
N ILE A 165 -0.51 -13.49 11.68
CA ILE A 165 0.89 -13.87 11.82
C ILE A 165 1.18 -14.65 13.10
N LYS A 166 0.44 -14.38 14.19
CA LYS A 166 0.60 -15.08 15.47
C LYS A 166 0.33 -16.58 15.37
N LYS A 167 -0.55 -17.00 14.45
CA LYS A 167 -0.88 -18.41 14.20
C LYS A 167 0.29 -19.19 13.60
N HIS A 168 1.29 -18.50 13.05
CA HIS A 168 2.41 -19.10 12.33
C HIS A 168 3.72 -19.05 13.11
N ARG A 169 3.71 -18.83 14.42
CA ARG A 169 4.93 -18.83 15.25
C ARG A 169 5.77 -20.11 15.09
N ASP A 170 5.13 -21.26 15.23
CA ASP A 170 5.79 -22.58 15.18
C ASP A 170 5.81 -23.18 13.77
N ILE A 171 5.61 -22.35 12.74
CA ILE A 171 5.60 -22.80 11.36
C ILE A 171 6.91 -23.50 11.01
N LYS A 172 6.84 -24.79 10.66
CA LYS A 172 8.04 -25.58 10.32
C LYS A 172 8.42 -25.44 8.85
N LYS A 173 7.43 -25.24 7.99
CA LYS A 173 7.57 -25.12 6.53
C LYS A 173 6.55 -24.13 6.00
N LEU A 174 6.99 -23.28 5.08
CA LEU A 174 6.11 -22.48 4.22
C LEU A 174 5.59 -23.36 3.08
N ASP A 175 4.29 -23.61 3.08
CA ASP A 175 3.58 -24.06 1.89
C ASP A 175 3.07 -22.86 1.08
N LYS A 176 2.53 -23.14 -0.11
CA LYS A 176 2.04 -22.11 -1.02
C LYS A 176 0.86 -21.33 -0.44
N GLU A 177 0.01 -22.00 0.33
CA GLU A 177 -1.19 -21.42 0.91
C GLU A 177 -0.82 -20.39 1.98
N THR A 178 -0.02 -20.82 2.97
CA THR A 178 0.49 -19.97 4.04
C THR A 178 1.29 -18.79 3.51
N LEU A 179 2.10 -19.01 2.46
CA LEU A 179 2.88 -17.93 1.84
C LEU A 179 1.97 -16.88 1.22
N ASN A 180 0.93 -17.28 0.48
CA ASN A 180 0.00 -16.34 -0.17
C ASN A 180 -0.92 -15.66 0.83
N GLU A 181 -1.22 -16.32 1.95
CA GLU A 181 -2.02 -15.78 3.03
C GLU A 181 -1.26 -14.67 3.78
N LEU A 182 0.03 -14.85 4.05
CA LEU A 182 0.84 -13.89 4.80
C LEU A 182 1.48 -12.81 3.94
N ILE A 183 1.91 -13.14 2.71
CA ILE A 183 2.81 -12.29 1.92
C ILE A 183 2.14 -11.84 0.62
N SER A 184 2.10 -10.52 0.43
CA SER A 184 1.64 -9.88 -0.80
C SER A 184 2.70 -9.97 -1.91
N LYS A 185 3.93 -9.57 -1.58
CA LYS A 185 5.03 -9.51 -2.55
C LYS A 185 6.38 -9.56 -1.85
N ILE A 186 7.37 -10.02 -2.60
CA ILE A 186 8.77 -10.06 -2.18
C ILE A 186 9.57 -9.43 -3.30
N TYR A 187 10.36 -8.41 -2.98
CA TYR A 187 11.34 -7.83 -3.90
C TYR A 187 12.73 -8.35 -3.57
N VAL A 188 13.46 -8.67 -4.64
CA VAL A 188 14.84 -9.13 -4.55
C VAL A 188 15.67 -8.13 -5.32
N HIS A 189 16.49 -7.38 -4.60
CA HIS A 189 17.39 -6.37 -5.18
C HIS A 189 18.62 -7.03 -5.80
N GLU A 190 19.37 -6.29 -6.60
CA GLU A 190 20.64 -6.76 -7.13
C GLU A 190 21.66 -6.96 -6.00
N LYS A 191 22.66 -7.82 -6.22
CA LYS A 191 23.76 -7.98 -5.28
C LYS A 191 24.72 -6.82 -5.40
N GLU A 192 25.18 -6.33 -4.27
CA GLU A 192 26.14 -5.23 -4.17
C GLU A 192 27.38 -5.69 -3.39
N VAL A 193 28.50 -5.02 -3.59
CA VAL A 193 29.71 -5.24 -2.79
C VAL A 193 29.87 -4.05 -1.87
N VAL A 194 29.71 -4.29 -0.56
CA VAL A 194 29.84 -3.26 0.47
C VAL A 194 30.95 -3.72 1.41
N ASN A 195 31.98 -2.90 1.58
CA ASN A 195 33.14 -3.18 2.45
C ASN A 195 33.84 -4.52 2.17
N GLY A 196 33.84 -4.99 0.92
CA GLY A 196 34.47 -6.25 0.52
C GLY A 196 33.60 -7.50 0.69
N GLU A 197 32.39 -7.35 1.24
CA GLU A 197 31.40 -8.42 1.35
C GLU A 197 30.30 -8.26 0.30
N ILE A 198 29.79 -9.37 -0.22
CA ILE A 198 28.64 -9.35 -1.13
C ILE A 198 27.37 -9.30 -0.30
N THR A 199 26.60 -8.23 -0.44
CA THR A 199 25.31 -8.00 0.23
C THR A 199 24.16 -8.05 -0.77
N GLN A 200 22.97 -8.41 -0.31
CA GLN A 200 21.75 -8.34 -1.11
C GLN A 200 20.57 -7.94 -0.25
N THR A 201 19.80 -6.98 -0.74
CA THR A 201 18.60 -6.51 -0.05
C THR A 201 17.37 -7.31 -0.49
N ILE A 202 16.51 -7.65 0.46
CA ILE A 202 15.23 -8.32 0.24
C ILE A 202 14.15 -7.58 1.02
N ASP A 203 13.11 -7.15 0.32
CA ASP A 203 11.93 -6.57 0.95
C ASP A 203 10.78 -7.57 0.93
N ILE A 204 10.17 -7.79 2.10
CA ILE A 204 9.03 -8.68 2.27
C ILE A 204 7.82 -7.84 2.64
N TYR A 205 6.83 -7.81 1.74
CA TYR A 205 5.57 -7.12 1.97
C TYR A 205 4.53 -8.14 2.41
N TYR A 206 4.05 -7.98 3.64
CA TYR A 206 2.95 -8.72 4.19
C TYR A 206 1.61 -8.21 3.66
N ASN A 207 0.64 -9.10 3.62
CA ASN A 207 -0.75 -8.69 3.43
C ASN A 207 -1.17 -7.79 4.60
N PHE A 208 -2.10 -6.87 4.33
CA PHE A 208 -2.68 -5.89 5.27
C PHE A 208 -1.76 -4.74 5.69
N ILE A 209 -0.49 -4.96 6.06
CA ILE A 209 0.39 -3.88 6.56
C ILE A 209 1.55 -3.48 5.64
N GLY A 210 1.76 -4.19 4.53
CA GLY A 210 2.86 -3.87 3.60
C GLY A 210 4.23 -4.32 4.12
N ASN A 211 5.29 -3.53 3.88
CA ASN A 211 6.65 -3.91 4.28
C ASN A 211 6.87 -3.59 5.76
N THR A 212 7.34 -4.58 6.52
CA THR A 212 7.65 -4.44 7.95
C THR A 212 9.13 -4.19 8.23
N ASP A 213 10.02 -4.64 7.33
CA ASP A 213 11.47 -4.57 7.52
C ASP A 213 12.22 -4.80 6.19
N THR A 214 13.36 -4.14 6.03
CA THR A 214 14.24 -4.35 4.87
C THR A 214 15.39 -5.26 5.28
N LEU A 215 15.42 -6.47 4.74
CA LEU A 215 16.36 -7.51 5.15
C LEU A 215 17.64 -7.47 4.30
N GLN A 216 18.79 -7.46 4.97
CA GLN A 216 20.09 -7.58 4.33
C GLN A 216 20.64 -9.01 4.45
N VAL A 217 21.08 -9.56 3.33
CA VAL A 217 21.68 -10.89 3.23
C VAL A 217 23.13 -10.75 2.87
N PHE A 218 24.00 -11.33 3.70
CA PHE A 218 25.44 -11.37 3.48
C PHE A 218 25.82 -12.73 2.89
N TYR A 219 26.64 -12.73 1.85
CA TYR A 219 27.19 -13.94 1.25
C TYR A 219 28.67 -14.05 1.62
N ASN A 220 29.03 -15.14 2.29
CA ASN A 220 30.44 -15.48 2.47
C ASN A 220 31.01 -15.88 1.10
N LEU A 221 32.11 -15.21 0.70
CA LEU A 221 32.87 -15.51 -0.51
C LEU A 221 33.55 -16.88 -0.44
#